data_AF-A0A2X3JH63-F1
#
_entry.id   AF-A0A2X3JH63-F1
#
_cell.length_a   1.000
_cell.length_b   1.000
_cell.length_c   1.000
_cell.angle_alpha   90.00
_cell.angle_beta   90.00
_cell.angle_gamma   90.00
#
_symmetry.space_group_name_H-M   'P 1'
#
loop_
_entity.id
_entity.type
_entity.pdbx_description
1 polymer ?
#
loop_
_entity_poly.entity_id
_entity_poly.type
_entity_poly.pdbx_seq_one_letter_code
_entity_poly.pdbx_strand_id
1 'polypeptide(L)'
;MSARGLAIDTYTDSKEEFPDFTAFWFDTVKPGATTFTVYALLDSASITGAYKFTIHCEKSQVIMDVENHLYARKDIKQLGIAPMTSMFSCGTNERRMCDTIHPQIHDSDRLSMWRATASGFAVR
;
A
#
# COMPACT_ATOMS: atom_id res chain seq x y z
N MET A 1 8.75 0.43 -4.73
CA MET A 1 7.73 0.37 -3.66
C MET A 1 6.42 -0.12 -4.26
N SER A 2 5.61 -0.82 -3.46
CA SER A 2 4.28 -1.33 -3.82
C SER A 2 3.28 -1.06 -2.69
N ALA A 3 1.99 -1.20 -3.00
CA ALA A 3 0.89 -1.14 -2.04
C ALA A 3 0.14 -2.49 -2.02
N ARG A 4 -0.46 -2.83 -0.88
CA ARG A 4 -1.33 -4.01 -0.72
C ARG A 4 -2.74 -3.59 -0.33
N GLY A 5 -3.73 -4.44 -0.58
CA GLY A 5 -5.11 -4.19 -0.11
C GLY A 5 -5.19 -4.15 1.42
N LEU A 6 -4.54 -5.13 2.07
CA LEU A 6 -4.46 -5.29 3.52
C LEU A 6 -3.14 -5.93 3.94
N ALA A 7 -2.78 -5.71 5.21
CA ALA A 7 -1.73 -6.45 5.90
C ALA A 7 -2.36 -7.12 7.13
N ILE A 8 -2.15 -8.41 7.32
CA ILE A 8 -2.75 -9.18 8.44
C ILE A 8 -1.63 -9.83 9.24
N ASP A 9 -1.57 -9.50 10.51
CA ASP A 9 -0.64 -10.10 11.48
C ASP A 9 0.86 -9.97 11.10
N THR A 10 1.20 -9.01 10.24
CA THR A 10 2.59 -8.64 9.90
C THR A 10 3.36 -8.23 11.15
N TYR A 11 4.56 -8.81 11.35
CA TYR A 11 5.43 -8.55 12.51
C TYR A 11 4.74 -8.81 13.87
N THR A 12 3.88 -9.83 13.93
CA THR A 12 3.32 -10.34 15.19
C THR A 12 4.04 -11.62 15.66
N ASP A 13 3.60 -12.19 16.78
CA ASP A 13 3.97 -13.52 17.28
C ASP A 13 3.29 -14.67 16.51
N SER A 14 2.41 -14.35 15.55
CA SER A 14 1.72 -15.29 14.67
C SER A 14 2.21 -15.16 13.23
N LYS A 15 1.85 -16.12 12.37
CA LYS A 15 2.26 -16.09 10.95
C LYS A 15 1.48 -15.00 10.23
N GLU A 16 2.18 -14.14 9.48
CA GLU A 16 1.56 -13.17 8.57
C GLU A 16 0.65 -13.89 7.56
N GLU A 17 -0.57 -13.36 7.41
CA GLU A 17 -1.51 -13.78 6.39
C GLU A 17 -1.49 -12.76 5.23
N PHE A 18 -1.51 -13.28 4.01
CA PHE A 18 -1.43 -12.49 2.78
C PHE A 18 -2.74 -12.62 2.00
N PRO A 19 -3.67 -11.65 2.13
CA PRO A 19 -4.88 -11.63 1.31
C PRO A 19 -4.56 -11.35 -0.16
N ASP A 20 -5.29 -12.01 -1.05
CA ASP A 20 -5.15 -11.84 -2.50
C ASP A 20 -6.38 -11.15 -3.08
N PHE A 21 -6.16 -10.35 -4.14
CA PHE A 21 -7.25 -9.95 -5.02
C PHE A 21 -7.55 -11.08 -6.00
N THR A 22 -8.71 -11.71 -5.86
CA THR A 22 -9.08 -12.94 -6.59
C THR A 22 -9.94 -12.68 -7.83
N ALA A 23 -10.57 -11.51 -7.92
CA ALA A 23 -11.38 -11.11 -9.07
C ALA A 23 -11.35 -9.60 -9.28
N PHE A 24 -11.48 -9.18 -10.55
CA PHE A 24 -11.44 -7.78 -10.97
C PHE A 24 -12.54 -7.47 -11.98
N TRP A 25 -13.11 -6.27 -11.88
CA TRP A 25 -14.09 -5.75 -12.84
C TRP A 25 -13.68 -4.32 -13.23
N PHE A 26 -13.63 -4.05 -14.52
CA PHE A 26 -13.22 -2.75 -15.07
C PHE A 26 -14.42 -2.05 -15.69
N ASP A 27 -14.56 -0.75 -15.40
CA ASP A 27 -15.49 0.08 -16.13
C ASP A 27 -14.98 0.34 -17.55
N THR A 28 -15.89 0.28 -18.52
CA THR A 28 -15.56 0.65 -19.90
C THR A 28 -15.57 2.15 -20.04
N VAL A 29 -14.41 2.73 -20.35
CA VAL A 29 -14.26 4.18 -20.51
C VAL A 29 -14.31 4.61 -21.97
N LYS A 30 -14.66 5.87 -22.20
CA LYS A 30 -14.65 6.48 -23.54
C LYS A 30 -13.20 6.65 -24.04
N PRO A 31 -12.95 6.63 -25.36
CA PRO A 31 -11.65 6.99 -25.91
C PRO A 31 -11.16 8.34 -25.39
N GLY A 32 -9.90 8.40 -24.97
CA GLY A 32 -9.27 9.60 -24.43
C GLY A 32 -9.56 9.90 -22.94
N ALA A 33 -10.34 9.05 -22.26
CA ALA A 33 -10.52 9.17 -20.81
C ALA A 33 -9.19 8.93 -20.06
N THR A 34 -8.93 9.76 -19.06
CA THR A 34 -7.76 9.67 -18.16
C THR A 34 -8.13 9.18 -16.76
N THR A 35 -9.39 8.80 -16.56
CA THR A 35 -9.88 8.26 -15.29
C THR A 35 -10.68 7.00 -15.58
N PHE A 36 -10.43 5.95 -14.83
CA PHE A 36 -11.17 4.70 -14.92
C PHE A 36 -11.29 4.05 -13.55
N THR A 37 -12.31 3.20 -13.39
CA THR A 37 -12.59 2.53 -12.13
C THR A 37 -12.34 1.03 -12.26
N VAL A 38 -11.73 0.46 -11.23
CA VAL A 38 -11.51 -0.98 -11.06
C VAL A 38 -12.13 -1.42 -9.75
N TYR A 39 -13.01 -2.40 -9.80
CA TYR A 39 -13.49 -3.10 -8.61
C TYR A 39 -12.68 -4.37 -8.42
N ALA A 40 -12.37 -4.71 -7.17
CA ALA A 40 -11.64 -5.93 -6.86
C ALA A 40 -12.24 -6.65 -5.64
N LEU A 41 -12.28 -7.98 -5.70
CA LEU A 41 -12.60 -8.84 -4.57
C LEU A 41 -11.30 -9.27 -3.90
N LEU A 42 -11.13 -8.91 -2.64
CA LEU A 42 -10.07 -9.38 -1.76
C LEU A 42 -10.57 -10.58 -0.96
N ASP A 43 -9.80 -11.65 -0.91
CA ASP A 43 -10.17 -12.86 -0.18
C ASP A 43 -8.96 -13.50 0.49
N SER A 44 -9.21 -14.07 1.67
CA SER A 44 -8.23 -14.82 2.46
C SER A 44 -8.94 -15.70 3.49
N ALA A 45 -8.17 -16.46 4.27
CA ALA A 45 -8.73 -17.31 5.31
C ALA A 45 -9.44 -16.50 6.42
N SER A 46 -8.91 -15.32 6.75
CA SER A 46 -9.39 -14.49 7.87
C SER A 46 -10.37 -13.40 7.45
N ILE A 47 -10.35 -12.94 6.20
CA ILE A 47 -11.12 -11.77 5.78
C ILE A 47 -11.54 -11.88 4.32
N THR A 48 -12.61 -11.18 3.97
CA THR A 48 -12.91 -10.83 2.58
C THR A 48 -13.22 -9.34 2.50
N GLY A 49 -13.04 -8.74 1.33
CA GLY A 49 -13.36 -7.35 1.13
C GLY A 49 -13.67 -7.00 -0.31
N ALA A 50 -14.48 -5.97 -0.49
CA ALA A 50 -14.74 -5.36 -1.79
C ALA A 50 -14.00 -4.04 -1.86
N TYR A 51 -13.26 -3.82 -2.95
CA TYR A 51 -12.50 -2.60 -3.21
C TYR A 51 -13.03 -1.92 -4.45
N LYS A 52 -13.01 -0.58 -4.44
CA LYS A 52 -13.21 0.26 -5.61
C LYS A 52 -12.01 1.21 -5.70
N PHE A 53 -11.27 1.08 -6.78
CA PHE A 53 -10.16 1.94 -7.15
C PHE A 53 -10.63 2.90 -8.23
N THR A 54 -10.70 4.20 -7.95
CA THR A 54 -10.86 5.22 -8.99
C THR A 54 -9.46 5.75 -9.32
N ILE A 55 -8.99 5.45 -10.52
CA ILE A 55 -7.61 5.69 -10.93
C ILE A 55 -7.58 6.88 -11.87
N HIS A 56 -6.89 7.94 -11.45
CA HIS A 56 -6.68 9.17 -12.20
C HIS A 56 -5.26 9.18 -12.77
N CYS A 57 -5.14 8.98 -14.09
CA CYS A 57 -3.90 9.09 -14.83
C CYS A 57 -3.68 10.57 -15.21
N GLU A 58 -3.10 11.35 -14.30
CA GLU A 58 -2.73 12.74 -14.56
C GLU A 58 -1.41 12.83 -15.32
N LYS A 59 -1.06 14.04 -15.78
CA LYS A 59 0.15 14.26 -16.59
C LYS A 59 1.45 13.92 -15.87
N SER A 60 1.52 14.15 -14.56
CA SER A 60 2.74 14.02 -13.75
C SER A 60 2.67 12.92 -12.69
N GLN A 61 1.50 12.34 -12.46
CA GLN A 61 1.27 11.37 -11.38
C GLN A 61 0.04 10.51 -11.66
N VAL A 62 -0.03 9.37 -10.97
CA VAL A 62 -1.25 8.57 -10.90
C VAL A 62 -1.79 8.66 -9.49
N ILE A 63 -3.04 9.12 -9.35
CA ILE A 63 -3.76 9.18 -8.08
C ILE A 63 -4.78 8.05 -8.07
N MET A 64 -4.88 7.33 -6.96
CA MET A 64 -5.89 6.29 -6.76
C MET A 64 -6.72 6.63 -5.54
N ASP A 65 -8.01 6.91 -5.74
CA ASP A 65 -8.97 6.93 -4.66
C ASP A 65 -9.42 5.50 -4.38
N VAL A 66 -9.24 5.06 -3.14
CA VAL A 66 -9.50 3.68 -2.72
C VAL A 66 -10.60 3.65 -1.68
N GLU A 67 -11.74 3.08 -2.07
CA GLU A 67 -12.83 2.74 -1.16
C GLU A 67 -12.78 1.23 -0.87
N ASN A 68 -13.03 0.83 0.37
CA ASN A 68 -13.11 -0.58 0.72
C ASN A 68 -14.22 -0.89 1.74
N HIS A 69 -14.73 -2.11 1.65
CA HIS A 69 -15.62 -2.71 2.63
C HIS A 69 -15.03 -4.05 3.03
N LEU A 70 -14.70 -4.20 4.31
CA LEU A 70 -13.97 -5.34 4.85
C LEU A 70 -14.83 -6.14 5.82
N TYR A 71 -14.80 -7.46 5.69
CA TYR A 71 -15.62 -8.40 6.45
C TYR A 71 -14.75 -9.51 7.02
N ALA A 72 -14.42 -9.41 8.31
CA ALA A 72 -13.66 -10.43 9.02
C ALA A 72 -14.49 -11.73 9.14
N ARG A 73 -13.87 -12.87 8.85
CA ARG A 73 -14.42 -14.22 9.00
C ARG A 73 -14.11 -14.83 10.37
N LYS A 74 -13.04 -14.34 11.01
CA LYS A 74 -12.59 -14.68 12.36
C LYS A 74 -11.79 -13.51 12.95
N ASP A 75 -11.43 -13.62 14.23
CA ASP A 75 -10.63 -12.62 14.92
C ASP A 75 -9.25 -12.45 14.26
N ILE A 76 -8.83 -11.19 14.10
CA ILE A 76 -7.54 -10.78 13.56
C ILE A 76 -6.82 -9.96 14.63
N LYS A 77 -5.57 -10.29 14.94
CA LYS A 77 -4.83 -9.64 16.02
C LYS A 77 -4.33 -8.25 15.61
N GLN A 78 -3.81 -8.12 14.40
CA GLN A 78 -3.34 -6.87 13.84
C GLN A 78 -3.78 -6.70 12.39
N LEU A 79 -4.56 -5.66 12.13
CA LEU A 79 -5.04 -5.29 10.80
C LEU A 79 -4.35 -4.00 10.33
N GLY A 80 -3.56 -4.08 9.28
CA GLY A 80 -2.92 -2.94 8.63
C GLY A 80 -3.75 -2.40 7.48
N ILE A 81 -4.17 -1.13 7.59
CA ILE A 81 -4.93 -0.40 6.57
C ILE A 81 -3.99 0.46 5.72
N ALA A 82 -4.27 0.55 4.41
CA ALA A 82 -3.44 1.24 3.42
C ALA A 82 -1.94 0.86 3.51
N PRO A 83 -1.60 -0.43 3.56
CA PRO A 83 -0.22 -0.86 3.73
C PRO A 83 0.63 -0.54 2.49
N MET A 84 1.85 -0.09 2.74
CA MET A 84 2.89 0.12 1.73
C MET A 84 4.10 -0.76 2.04
N THR A 85 4.71 -1.31 1.00
CA THR A 85 5.92 -2.14 1.08
C THR A 85 7.01 -1.53 0.22
N SER A 86 8.17 -1.31 0.81
CA SER A 86 9.34 -0.77 0.12
C SER A 86 10.56 -1.61 0.43
N MET A 87 11.72 -1.17 -0.06
CA MET A 87 12.99 -1.80 0.18
C MET A 87 14.03 -0.73 0.47
N PHE A 88 14.84 -0.97 1.51
CA PHE A 88 16.00 -0.17 1.85
C PHE A 88 17.17 -1.11 2.12
N SER A 89 18.25 -0.96 1.34
CA SER A 89 19.49 -1.70 1.57
C SER A 89 20.54 -0.80 2.23
N CYS A 90 20.75 0.40 1.69
CA CYS A 90 21.69 1.36 2.27
C CYS A 90 21.41 2.78 1.74
N GLY A 91 21.77 3.82 2.49
CA GLY A 91 21.47 5.20 2.11
C GLY A 91 22.08 6.23 3.05
N THR A 92 21.56 7.46 3.01
CA THR A 92 22.11 8.58 3.82
C THR A 92 22.12 8.29 5.32
N ASN A 93 21.11 7.57 5.81
CA ASN A 93 20.95 7.25 7.24
C ASN A 93 21.89 6.12 7.71
N GLU A 94 22.42 5.31 6.79
CA GLU A 94 23.27 4.14 7.09
C GLU A 94 24.45 4.02 6.12
N ARG A 95 25.12 5.14 5.84
CA ARG A 95 26.17 5.20 4.81
C ARG A 95 27.34 4.24 5.04
N ARG A 96 27.61 3.86 6.30
CA ARG A 96 28.66 2.88 6.64
C ARG A 96 28.40 1.48 6.09
N MET A 97 27.13 1.16 5.80
CA MET A 97 26.71 -0.13 5.24
C MET A 97 26.72 -0.13 3.69
N CYS A 98 26.93 1.04 3.04
CA CYS A 98 27.04 1.15 1.60
C CYS A 98 28.47 0.81 1.12
N ASP A 99 28.90 -0.44 1.25
CA ASP A 99 30.14 -0.92 0.61
C ASP A 99 29.86 -1.28 -0.87
N THR A 100 29.41 -0.29 -1.64
CA THR A 100 29.10 -0.42 -3.07
C THR A 100 29.51 0.85 -3.81
N ILE A 101 29.66 0.79 -5.13
CA ILE A 101 29.93 1.98 -5.96
C ILE A 101 28.74 2.96 -6.00
N HIS A 102 27.54 2.50 -5.64
CA HIS A 102 26.35 3.32 -5.60
C HIS A 102 26.26 4.01 -4.24
N PRO A 103 26.05 5.33 -4.20
CA PRO A 103 26.02 6.06 -2.94
C PRO A 103 24.79 5.70 -2.07
N GLN A 104 23.71 5.18 -2.68
CA GLN A 104 22.45 4.79 -2.03
C GLN A 104 21.75 3.71 -2.86
N ILE A 105 21.09 2.75 -2.19
CA ILE A 105 20.31 1.67 -2.81
C ILE A 105 19.03 1.46 -2.00
N HIS A 106 17.91 2.03 -2.48
CA HIS A 106 16.58 1.90 -1.89
C HIS A 106 15.49 2.34 -2.86
N ASP A 107 14.27 1.88 -2.61
CA ASP A 107 13.05 2.36 -3.26
C ASP A 107 12.43 3.54 -2.48
N SER A 108 12.76 3.67 -1.19
CA SER A 108 12.31 4.75 -0.31
C SER A 108 13.34 4.96 0.82
N ASP A 109 13.67 6.21 1.12
CA ASP A 109 14.67 6.53 2.16
C ASP A 109 14.07 6.59 3.57
N ARG A 110 12.80 7.03 3.71
CA ARG A 110 12.16 7.36 5.01
C ARG A 110 10.64 7.20 5.00
N LEU A 111 10.06 7.22 6.20
CA LEU A 111 8.62 7.35 6.40
C LEU A 111 8.27 8.82 6.65
N SER A 112 7.38 9.35 5.81
CA SER A 112 6.81 10.68 5.99
C SER A 112 5.43 10.58 6.62
N MET A 113 5.18 11.34 7.68
CA MET A 113 3.87 11.35 8.35
C MET A 113 3.42 12.77 8.68
N TRP A 114 2.20 13.09 8.26
CA TRP A 114 1.48 14.26 8.74
C TRP A 114 0.51 13.81 9.84
N ARG A 115 0.65 14.39 11.05
CA ARG A 115 -0.18 14.03 12.20
C ARG A 115 -1.30 15.07 12.37
N ALA A 116 -2.52 14.59 12.64
CA ALA A 116 -3.70 15.44 12.79
C ALA A 116 -3.67 16.33 14.05
N THR A 117 -2.81 16.04 15.03
CA THR A 117 -2.53 16.95 16.15
C THR A 117 -1.60 18.06 15.66
N ALA A 118 -1.90 19.33 15.99
CA ALA A 118 -1.30 20.57 15.47
C ALA A 118 0.25 20.74 15.52
N SER A 119 1.03 19.71 15.83
CA SER A 119 2.49 19.73 15.84
C SER A 119 3.10 19.23 14.52
N GLY A 120 2.70 19.84 13.40
CA GLY A 120 3.45 19.87 12.14
C GLY A 120 3.86 18.52 11.51
N PHE A 121 4.58 18.63 10.40
CA PHE A 121 5.11 17.51 9.63
C PHE A 121 6.21 16.78 10.41
N ALA A 122 6.12 15.45 10.54
CA ALA A 122 7.15 14.63 11.16
C ALA A 122 7.72 13.66 10.12
N VAL A 123 8.97 13.90 9.70
CA VAL A 123 9.77 12.90 8.96
C VAL A 123 10.53 12.10 10.01
N ARG A 124 10.37 10.78 10.02
CA ARG A 124 11.23 9.87 10.79
C ARG A 124 12.06 9.04 9.85
#